data_AF-A0A7S0BRI0-F1
#
_entry.id   AF-A0A7S0BRI0-F1
#
_cell.length_a   1.000
_cell.length_b   1.000
_cell.length_c   1.000
_cell.angle_alpha   90.00
_cell.angle_beta   90.00
_cell.angle_gamma   90.00
#
_symmetry.space_group_name_H-M   'P 1'
#
loop_
_entity.id
_entity.type
_entity.pdbx_description
1 polymer ?
#
loop_
_entity_poly.entity_id
_entity_poly.type
_entity_poly.pdbx_seq_one_letter_code
_entity_poly.pdbx_strand_id
1 'polypeptide(L)'
;GGKPVPTAFKVALQGRGGKAEQASSHIIVATLPNIRAEIPVVILFRALGFENDKEVMSHICYNLADEEMMTMLMPSIEEAAPIQDSQVALDYIAKRGPGDVVRSDRQRRIKYAKELLQKELLPHIGIGEGIELQKGFFLGYMINRLLSVAMGRRDEDDRDHYGNKRLDL
;
A
#
# COMPACT_ATOMS: atom_id res chain seq x y z
N GLY A 1 12.41 -22.04 7.39
CA GLY A 1 13.06 -20.72 7.54
C GLY A 1 12.08 -19.65 7.13
N GLY A 2 11.77 -18.68 7.99
CA GLY A 2 10.84 -17.59 7.67
C GLY A 2 11.48 -16.59 6.71
N LYS A 3 10.70 -16.04 5.78
CA LYS A 3 11.16 -14.92 4.93
C LYS A 3 11.66 -13.78 5.84
N PRO A 4 12.76 -13.10 5.47
CA PRO A 4 13.27 -11.96 6.24
C PRO A 4 12.20 -10.87 6.34
N VAL A 5 12.13 -10.22 7.50
CA VAL A 5 11.19 -9.14 7.74
C VAL A 5 11.60 -7.94 6.87
N PRO A 6 10.70 -7.35 6.07
CA PRO A 6 11.01 -6.19 5.25
C PRO A 6 11.49 -5.01 6.09
N THR A 7 12.49 -4.29 5.56
CA THR A 7 13.05 -3.08 6.16
C THR A 7 12.62 -1.79 5.44
N ALA A 8 12.00 -1.91 4.26
CA ALA A 8 11.62 -0.78 3.43
C ALA A 8 10.18 -0.91 2.91
N PHE A 9 9.52 0.24 2.77
CA PHE A 9 8.20 0.35 2.16
C PHE A 9 8.28 0.14 0.64
N LYS A 10 7.37 -0.66 0.07
CA LYS A 10 7.23 -0.88 -1.38
C LYS A 10 5.76 -1.10 -1.76
N VAL A 11 5.41 -0.79 -3.01
CA VAL A 11 4.13 -1.17 -3.63
C VAL A 11 4.41 -1.98 -4.89
N ALA A 12 3.58 -2.98 -5.18
CA ALA A 12 3.73 -3.85 -6.33
C ALA A 12 2.39 -4.41 -6.81
N LEU A 13 2.34 -4.82 -8.08
CA LEU A 13 1.28 -5.65 -8.62
C LEU A 13 1.57 -7.12 -8.28
N GLN A 14 0.60 -7.80 -7.67
CA GLN A 14 0.68 -9.20 -7.29
C GLN A 14 -0.40 -10.00 -8.03
N GLY A 15 0.01 -10.98 -8.83
CA GLY A 15 -0.91 -11.90 -9.49
C GLY A 15 -1.56 -12.86 -8.51
N ARG A 16 -2.85 -13.16 -8.70
CA ARG A 16 -3.50 -14.29 -8.03
C ARG A 16 -2.89 -15.58 -8.59
N GLY A 17 -2.40 -16.47 -7.72
CA GLY A 17 -1.61 -17.64 -8.13
C GLY A 17 -2.33 -18.52 -9.16
N GLY A 18 -1.80 -18.55 -10.39
CA GLY A 18 -2.29 -19.27 -11.56
C GLY A 18 -1.54 -18.78 -12.80
N LYS A 19 -1.23 -19.66 -13.75
CA LYS A 19 -0.37 -19.38 -14.92
C LYS A 19 -0.75 -18.07 -15.64
N ALA A 20 0.25 -17.21 -15.91
CA ALA A 20 0.23 -16.13 -16.90
C ALA A 20 -1.15 -15.53 -17.21
N GLU A 21 -1.80 -14.95 -16.20
CA GLU A 21 -3.06 -14.22 -16.39
C GLU A 21 -2.80 -12.74 -16.63
N GLN A 22 -3.69 -12.13 -17.41
CA GLN A 22 -3.67 -10.73 -17.81
C GLN A 22 -3.47 -9.80 -16.60
N ALA A 23 -2.80 -8.66 -16.79
CA ALA A 23 -2.57 -7.65 -15.75
C ALA A 23 -3.85 -7.24 -14.99
N SER A 24 -5.03 -7.44 -15.60
CA SER A 24 -6.36 -7.20 -15.05
C SER A 24 -6.76 -8.09 -13.86
N SER A 25 -6.08 -9.20 -13.58
CA SER A 25 -6.36 -10.04 -12.39
C SER A 25 -5.44 -9.76 -11.20
N HIS A 26 -4.52 -8.81 -11.34
CA HIS A 26 -3.55 -8.47 -10.31
C HIS A 26 -4.16 -7.56 -9.26
N ILE A 27 -3.77 -7.76 -8.01
CA ILE A 27 -4.07 -6.84 -6.92
C ILE A 27 -2.83 -6.00 -6.60
N ILE A 28 -3.06 -4.80 -6.07
CA ILE A 28 -2.00 -3.89 -5.65
C ILE A 28 -1.75 -4.15 -4.17
N VAL A 29 -0.51 -4.49 -3.83
CA VAL A 29 -0.11 -4.78 -2.45
C VAL A 29 1.05 -3.91 -2.01
N ALA A 30 1.05 -3.62 -0.72
CA ALA A 30 2.08 -2.87 -0.02
C ALA A 30 2.90 -3.80 0.88
N THR A 31 4.21 -3.70 0.77
CA THR A 31 5.15 -4.22 1.75
C THR A 31 5.45 -3.13 2.77
N LEU A 32 5.19 -3.37 4.05
CA LEU A 32 5.48 -2.43 5.14
C LEU A 32 6.72 -2.89 5.93
N PRO A 33 7.55 -1.97 6.43
CA PRO A 33 8.60 -2.32 7.39
C PRO A 33 8.01 -3.07 8.60
N ASN A 34 8.74 -4.06 9.12
CA ASN A 34 8.34 -4.84 10.30
C ASN A 34 7.05 -5.68 10.18
N ILE A 35 6.42 -5.71 9.00
CA ILE A 35 5.25 -6.54 8.71
C ILE A 35 5.66 -7.70 7.79
N ARG A 36 5.29 -8.91 8.19
CA ARG A 36 5.80 -10.16 7.60
C ARG A 36 5.05 -10.60 6.33
N ALA A 37 3.93 -9.98 6.03
CA ALA A 37 3.10 -10.29 4.87
C ALA A 37 2.66 -9.01 4.18
N GLU A 38 2.46 -9.09 2.87
CA GLU A 38 1.97 -7.98 2.07
C GLU A 38 0.54 -7.59 2.48
N ILE A 39 0.24 -6.30 2.34
CA ILE A 39 -1.03 -5.69 2.72
C ILE A 39 -1.73 -5.20 1.45
N PRO A 40 -2.95 -5.65 1.13
CA PRO A 40 -3.75 -5.06 0.06
C PRO A 40 -3.86 -3.55 0.21
N VAL A 41 -3.57 -2.80 -0.85
CA VAL A 41 -3.35 -1.35 -0.72
C VAL A 41 -4.59 -0.61 -0.26
N VAL A 42 -5.78 -1.09 -0.59
CA VAL A 42 -7.06 -0.52 -0.15
C VAL A 42 -7.24 -0.67 1.37
N ILE A 43 -6.76 -1.76 1.98
CA ILE A 43 -6.75 -1.90 3.45
C ILE A 43 -5.77 -0.88 4.07
N LEU A 44 -4.64 -0.61 3.41
CA LEU A 44 -3.71 0.43 3.86
C LEU A 44 -4.35 1.82 3.79
N PHE A 45 -5.09 2.15 2.73
CA PHE A 45 -5.88 3.39 2.64
C PHE A 45 -6.90 3.52 3.78
N ARG A 46 -7.67 2.46 4.07
CA ARG A 46 -8.62 2.47 5.19
C ARG A 46 -7.94 2.66 6.55
N ALA A 47 -6.75 2.08 6.73
CA ALA A 47 -5.94 2.31 7.93
C ALA A 47 -5.41 3.75 8.06
N LEU A 48 -5.25 4.47 6.95
CA LEU A 48 -4.87 5.89 6.89
C LEU A 48 -6.07 6.84 7.01
N GLY A 49 -7.30 6.32 7.02
CA GLY A 49 -8.53 7.12 7.20
C GLY A 49 -9.40 7.28 5.94
N PHE A 50 -9.04 6.63 4.82
CA PHE A 50 -9.82 6.65 3.58
C PHE A 50 -10.77 5.46 3.54
N GLU A 51 -11.97 5.63 4.11
CA GLU A 51 -12.93 4.53 4.29
C GLU A 51 -13.80 4.27 3.04
N ASN A 52 -13.97 5.29 2.19
CA ASN A 52 -14.84 5.19 1.02
C ASN A 52 -14.06 4.69 -0.21
N ASP A 53 -14.55 3.64 -0.87
CA ASP A 53 -13.92 3.09 -2.08
C ASP A 53 -13.78 4.14 -3.19
N LYS A 54 -14.79 4.98 -3.41
CA LYS A 54 -14.74 6.07 -4.39
C LYS A 54 -13.65 7.09 -4.05
N GLU A 55 -13.43 7.35 -2.77
CA GLU A 55 -12.36 8.23 -2.31
C GLU A 55 -11.01 7.60 -2.61
N VAL A 56 -10.77 6.34 -2.24
CA VAL A 56 -9.55 5.61 -2.58
C VAL A 56 -9.28 5.62 -4.09
N MET A 57 -10.32 5.34 -4.89
CA MET A 57 -10.21 5.36 -6.35
C MET A 57 -9.84 6.75 -6.87
N SER A 58 -10.44 7.82 -6.35
CA SER A 58 -10.15 9.19 -6.78
C SER A 58 -8.74 9.66 -6.41
N HIS A 59 -8.14 9.10 -5.35
CA HIS A 59 -6.75 9.38 -4.96
C HIS A 59 -5.73 8.67 -5.85
N ILE A 60 -6.12 7.59 -6.52
CA ILE A 60 -5.26 6.82 -7.44
C ILE A 60 -5.52 7.24 -8.88
N CYS A 61 -6.78 7.35 -9.29
CA CYS A 61 -7.23 7.66 -10.64
C CYS A 61 -7.78 9.08 -10.68
N TYR A 62 -7.00 10.01 -11.24
CA TYR A 62 -7.36 11.43 -11.31
C TYR A 62 -8.47 11.73 -12.35
N ASN A 63 -8.72 10.80 -13.27
CA ASN A 63 -9.82 10.86 -14.23
C ASN A 63 -10.64 9.58 -14.14
N LEU A 64 -11.77 9.61 -13.42
CA LEU A 64 -12.62 8.42 -13.22
C LEU A 64 -13.26 7.87 -14.50
N ALA A 65 -13.16 8.58 -15.63
CA ALA A 65 -13.55 8.06 -16.95
C ALA A 65 -12.48 7.17 -17.61
N ASP A 66 -11.32 7.00 -16.98
CA ASP A 66 -10.25 6.12 -17.43
C ASP A 66 -10.57 4.65 -17.13
N GLU A 67 -11.36 4.04 -18.01
CA GLU A 67 -11.87 2.66 -17.84
C GLU A 67 -10.76 1.64 -17.65
N GLU A 68 -9.61 1.81 -18.32
CA GLU A 68 -8.48 0.88 -18.23
C GLU A 68 -7.83 0.91 -16.84
N MET A 69 -7.52 2.10 -16.33
CA MET A 69 -6.95 2.24 -14.97
C MET A 69 -7.95 1.78 -13.91
N MET A 70 -9.23 2.09 -14.10
CA MET A 70 -10.31 1.66 -13.19
C MET A 70 -10.44 0.13 -13.19
N THR A 71 -10.34 -0.51 -14.36
CA THR A 71 -10.34 -1.97 -14.50
C THR A 71 -9.17 -2.61 -13.76
N MET A 72 -7.97 -2.04 -13.85
CA MET A 72 -6.80 -2.54 -13.10
C MET A 72 -6.93 -2.35 -11.57
N LEU A 73 -7.65 -1.33 -11.12
CA LEU A 73 -7.82 -1.04 -9.70
C LEU A 73 -8.91 -1.92 -9.04
N MET A 74 -9.94 -2.29 -9.80
CA MET A 74 -11.13 -2.99 -9.30
C MET A 74 -10.82 -4.27 -8.49
N PRO A 75 -9.90 -5.17 -8.91
CA PRO A 75 -9.57 -6.36 -8.12
C PRO A 75 -9.06 -6.03 -6.71
N SER A 76 -8.34 -4.91 -6.56
CA SER A 76 -7.82 -4.48 -5.25
C SER A 76 -8.92 -3.98 -4.31
N ILE A 77 -9.98 -3.38 -4.86
CA ILE A 77 -11.17 -2.95 -4.11
C ILE A 77 -11.97 -4.17 -3.66
N GLU A 78 -12.20 -5.14 -4.56
CA GLU A 78 -12.89 -6.39 -4.26
C GLU A 78 -12.17 -7.21 -3.18
N GLU A 79 -10.84 -7.32 -3.27
CA GLU A 79 -10.00 -8.02 -2.28
C GLU A 79 -10.18 -7.43 -0.87
N ALA A 80 -10.35 -6.11 -0.77
CA ALA A 80 -10.51 -5.44 0.50
C ALA A 80 -11.96 -5.39 1.00
N ALA A 81 -12.96 -5.80 0.22
CA ALA A 81 -14.38 -5.68 0.56
C ALA A 81 -14.76 -6.12 2.00
N PRO A 82 -14.16 -7.17 2.59
CA PRO A 82 -14.49 -7.57 3.97
C PRO A 82 -14.07 -6.61 5.09
N ILE A 83 -13.19 -5.63 4.84
CA ILE A 83 -12.55 -4.81 5.89
C ILE A 83 -12.85 -3.32 5.70
N GLN A 84 -14.06 -2.85 5.99
CA GLN A 84 -14.46 -1.46 5.72
C GLN A 84 -14.08 -0.44 6.81
N ASP A 85 -13.80 -0.89 8.03
CA ASP A 85 -13.52 -0.02 9.19
C ASP A 85 -12.02 0.20 9.42
N SER A 86 -11.64 1.44 9.74
CA SER A 86 -10.23 1.82 9.98
C SER A 86 -9.58 1.03 11.14
N GLN A 87 -10.29 0.79 12.24
CA GLN A 87 -9.76 0.01 13.37
C GLN A 87 -9.57 -1.46 13.01
N VAL A 88 -10.43 -2.04 12.18
CA VAL A 88 -10.28 -3.40 11.65
C VAL A 88 -9.10 -3.47 10.68
N ALA A 89 -8.89 -2.45 9.84
CA ALA A 89 -7.74 -2.36 8.94
C ALA A 89 -6.40 -2.29 9.71
N LEU A 90 -6.33 -1.47 10.76
CA LEU A 90 -5.17 -1.40 11.65
C LEU A 90 -4.89 -2.73 12.34
N ASP A 91 -5.92 -3.39 12.85
CA ASP A 91 -5.81 -4.72 13.45
C ASP A 91 -5.33 -5.78 12.44
N TYR A 92 -5.81 -5.70 11.19
CA TYR A 92 -5.39 -6.57 10.09
C TYR A 92 -3.89 -6.44 9.78
N ILE A 93 -3.37 -5.21 9.77
CA ILE A 93 -1.94 -4.94 9.57
C ILE A 93 -1.13 -5.51 10.76
N ALA A 94 -1.53 -5.20 11.99
CA ALA A 94 -0.81 -5.63 13.19
C ALA A 94 -0.76 -7.16 13.38
N LYS A 95 -1.80 -7.88 12.95
CA LYS A 95 -1.83 -9.36 12.94
C LYS A 95 -0.77 -10.00 12.03
N ARG A 96 -0.11 -9.21 11.17
CA ARG A 96 1.01 -9.62 10.30
C ARG A 96 2.36 -9.11 10.82
N GLY A 97 2.39 -8.48 11.99
CA GLY A 97 3.60 -7.95 12.61
C GLY A 97 4.39 -8.98 13.43
N PRO A 98 5.23 -8.50 14.37
CA PRO A 98 5.97 -9.33 15.31
C PRO A 98 5.08 -10.24 16.17
N GLY A 99 5.59 -11.41 16.56
CA GLY A 99 4.79 -12.44 17.22
C GLY A 99 4.22 -12.02 18.59
N ASP A 100 4.91 -11.15 19.31
CA ASP A 100 4.43 -10.55 20.56
C ASP A 100 3.27 -9.57 20.32
N VAL A 101 3.29 -8.79 19.24
CA VAL A 101 2.18 -7.94 18.81
C VAL A 101 0.98 -8.80 18.42
N VAL A 102 1.17 -9.84 17.60
CA VAL A 102 0.08 -10.72 17.15
C VAL A 102 -0.66 -11.37 18.33
N ARG A 103 0.07 -11.79 19.37
CA ARG A 103 -0.50 -12.40 20.58
C ARG A 103 -1.10 -11.41 21.58
N SER A 104 -0.87 -10.12 21.39
CA SER A 104 -1.45 -9.08 22.25
C SER A 104 -2.94 -8.87 21.99
N ASP A 105 -3.60 -8.15 22.90
CA ASP A 105 -4.99 -7.75 22.73
C ASP A 105 -5.19 -6.78 21.54
N ARG A 106 -6.46 -6.60 21.13
CA ARG A 106 -6.80 -5.76 19.97
C ARG A 106 -6.33 -4.30 20.12
N GLN A 107 -6.39 -3.74 21.33
CA GLN A 107 -6.04 -2.34 21.55
C GLN A 107 -4.53 -2.13 21.36
N ARG A 108 -3.70 -3.05 21.87
CA ARG A 108 -2.26 -3.02 21.65
C ARG A 108 -1.89 -3.21 20.18
N ARG A 109 -2.59 -4.09 19.45
CA ARG A 109 -2.39 -4.28 18.01
C ARG A 109 -2.71 -3.02 17.21
N ILE A 110 -3.85 -2.40 17.45
CA ILE A 110 -4.23 -1.14 16.80
C ILE A 110 -3.20 -0.04 17.08
N LYS A 111 -2.77 0.11 18.35
CA LYS A 111 -1.76 1.09 18.73
C LYS A 111 -0.44 0.86 17.97
N TYR A 112 0.02 -0.39 17.92
CA TYR A 112 1.22 -0.75 17.16
C TYR A 112 1.11 -0.38 15.68
N ALA A 113 0.00 -0.73 15.02
CA ALA A 113 -0.19 -0.39 13.61
C ALA A 113 -0.23 1.12 13.38
N LYS A 114 -0.89 1.90 14.24
CA LYS A 114 -0.89 3.37 14.16
C LYS A 114 0.52 3.94 14.26
N GLU A 115 1.29 3.53 15.27
CA GLU A 115 2.68 3.98 15.46
C GLU A 115 3.58 3.59 14.28
N LEU A 116 3.38 2.40 13.71
CA LEU A 116 4.08 1.94 12.52
C LEU A 116 3.77 2.82 11.30
N LEU A 117 2.50 3.07 11.01
CA LEU A 117 2.09 3.92 9.88
C LEU A 117 2.52 5.38 10.09
N GLN A 118 2.56 5.85 11.32
CA GLN A 118 3.04 7.18 11.64
C GLN A 118 4.56 7.33 11.45
N LYS A 119 5.37 6.37 11.90
CA LYS A 119 6.84 6.53 11.94
C LYS A 119 7.57 5.90 10.76
N GLU A 120 7.07 4.77 10.26
CA GLU A 120 7.79 3.94 9.29
C GLU A 120 7.22 4.05 7.87
N LEU A 121 5.93 4.30 7.71
CA LEU A 121 5.34 4.54 6.39
C LEU A 121 5.68 5.95 5.91
N LEU A 122 6.36 6.07 4.77
CA LEU A 122 6.63 7.34 4.09
C LEU A 122 7.14 8.46 5.05
N PRO A 123 8.22 8.22 5.82
CA PRO A 123 8.68 9.17 6.85
C PRO A 123 9.11 10.53 6.30
N HIS A 124 9.47 10.60 5.01
CA HIS A 124 9.82 11.83 4.31
C HIS A 124 8.62 12.77 4.07
N ILE A 125 7.39 12.25 4.13
CA ILE A 125 6.16 13.07 4.10
C ILE A 125 5.91 13.65 5.50
N GLY A 126 6.15 12.86 6.54
CA GLY A 126 6.14 13.31 7.93
C GLY A 126 5.96 12.16 8.92
N ILE A 127 6.30 12.42 10.18
CA ILE A 127 6.25 11.46 11.30
C ILE A 127 5.38 11.93 12.47
N GLY A 128 4.75 13.10 12.34
CA GLY A 128 3.84 13.65 13.34
C GLY A 128 2.46 12.97 13.29
N GLU A 129 1.68 13.17 14.36
CA GLU A 129 0.26 12.79 14.38
C GLU A 129 -0.52 13.66 13.37
N GLY A 130 -1.54 13.10 12.73
CA GLY A 130 -2.40 13.83 11.80
C GLY A 130 -1.85 13.96 10.37
N ILE A 131 -0.76 13.25 10.05
CA ILE A 131 -0.12 13.24 8.72
C ILE A 131 -0.60 12.07 7.85
N GLU A 132 -1.44 11.18 8.38
CA GLU A 132 -1.92 9.96 7.73
C GLU A 132 -2.59 10.23 6.39
N LEU A 133 -3.43 11.28 6.32
CA LEU A 133 -4.09 11.67 5.07
C LEU A 133 -3.08 12.11 4.01
N GLN A 134 -2.06 12.90 4.37
CA GLN A 134 -1.01 13.34 3.44
C GLN A 134 -0.23 12.15 2.87
N LYS A 135 0.04 11.14 3.70
CA LYS A 135 0.64 9.88 3.26
C LYS A 135 -0.27 9.13 2.30
N GLY A 136 -1.58 9.16 2.51
CA GLY A 136 -2.56 8.60 1.58
C GLY A 136 -2.54 9.25 0.20
N PHE A 137 -2.45 10.59 0.11
CA PHE A 137 -2.28 11.29 -1.16
C PHE A 137 -1.01 10.83 -1.91
N PHE A 138 0.12 10.76 -1.21
CA PHE A 138 1.37 10.33 -1.81
C PHE A 138 1.33 8.85 -2.22
N LEU A 139 0.70 8.01 -1.41
CA LEU A 139 0.45 6.60 -1.75
C LEU A 139 -0.37 6.47 -3.04
N GLY A 140 -1.43 7.28 -3.17
CA GLY A 140 -2.24 7.35 -4.39
C GLY A 140 -1.41 7.71 -5.63
N TYR A 141 -0.52 8.71 -5.50
CA TYR A 141 0.43 9.08 -6.54
C TYR A 141 1.39 7.94 -6.92
N MET A 142 1.95 7.23 -5.94
CA MET A 142 2.83 6.08 -6.20
C MET A 142 2.13 4.99 -6.99
N ILE A 143 0.87 4.69 -6.64
CA ILE A 143 0.07 3.67 -7.30
C ILE A 143 -0.35 4.12 -8.70
N ASN A 144 -0.74 5.38 -8.88
CA ASN A 144 -1.03 5.95 -10.19
C ASN A 144 0.15 5.76 -11.15
N ARG A 145 1.37 6.05 -10.68
CA ARG A 145 2.59 5.83 -11.47
C ARG A 145 2.81 4.35 -11.79
N LEU A 146 2.64 3.47 -10.81
CA LEU A 146 2.76 2.02 -11.02
C LEU A 146 1.79 1.52 -12.09
N LEU A 147 0.51 1.91 -12.01
CA LEU A 147 -0.50 1.53 -13.00
C LEU A 147 -0.22 2.15 -14.38
N SER A 148 0.27 3.40 -14.43
CA SER A 148 0.65 4.05 -15.69
C SER A 148 1.75 3.29 -16.42
N VAL A 149 2.72 2.75 -15.69
CA VAL A 149 3.76 1.88 -16.26
C VAL A 149 3.17 0.55 -16.71
N ALA A 150 2.33 -0.08 -15.89
CA ALA A 150 1.70 -1.36 -16.24
C ALA A 150 0.81 -1.31 -17.49
N MET A 151 0.17 -0.16 -17.76
CA MET A 151 -0.61 0.11 -18.98
C MET A 151 0.27 0.60 -20.15
N GLY A 152 1.58 0.73 -20.00
CA GLY A 152 2.48 1.22 -21.05
C GLY A 152 2.34 2.71 -21.38
N ARG A 153 1.72 3.49 -20.49
CA ARG A 153 1.56 4.96 -20.63
C ARG A 153 2.79 5.73 -20.16
N ARG A 154 3.68 5.05 -19.44
CA ARG A 154 4.94 5.58 -18.94
C ARG A 154 6.00 4.49 -18.98
N ASP A 155 7.22 4.88 -19.30
CA ASP A 155 8.37 3.99 -19.24
C ASP A 155 8.77 3.66 -17.80
N GLU A 156 9.43 2.51 -17.63
CA GLU A 156 10.07 2.13 -16.38
C GLU A 156 11.21 3.10 -16.04
N ASP A 157 11.41 3.36 -14.74
CA ASP A 157 12.51 4.23 -14.30
C ASP A 157 13.86 3.53 -14.54
N ASP A 158 14.79 4.18 -15.24
CA ASP A 158 16.15 3.68 -15.44
C ASP A 158 16.95 3.73 -14.13
N ARG A 159 17.24 2.54 -13.57
CA ARG A 159 17.97 2.37 -12.31
C ARG A 159 19.40 2.91 -12.37
N ASP A 160 20.01 2.93 -13.55
CA ASP A 160 21.40 3.35 -13.72
C ASP A 160 21.57 4.84 -14.03
N HIS A 161 20.46 5.56 -14.18
CA HIS A 161 20.49 6.99 -14.36
C HIS A 161 21.18 7.69 -13.18
N TYR A 162 22.34 8.29 -13.44
CA TYR A 162 23.16 8.94 -12.41
C TYR A 162 22.43 10.05 -11.67
N GLY A 163 21.46 10.73 -12.32
CA GLY A 163 20.63 11.75 -11.67
C GLY A 163 19.77 11.21 -10.50
N ASN A 164 19.52 9.90 -10.43
CA ASN A 164 18.79 9.24 -9.34
C ASN A 164 19.72 8.71 -8.24
N LYS A 165 21.05 8.78 -8.42
CA LYS A 165 22.05 8.32 -7.46
C LYS A 165 22.51 9.50 -6.60
N ARG A 166 22.56 9.30 -5.27
CA ARG A 166 23.14 10.29 -4.34
C ARG A 166 24.64 10.00 -4.18
N LEU A 167 25.47 11.02 -4.26
CA LEU A 167 26.88 10.94 -3.86
C LEU A 167 26.96 11.28 -2.38
N ASP A 168 27.33 10.30 -1.57
CA ASP A 168 27.66 10.54 -0.16
C ASP A 168 29.12 10.99 -0.10
N LEU A 169 29.35 12.24 0.32
CA LEU A 169 30.68 12.87 0.48
C LEU A 169 31.12 12.88 1.94
#